data_AF-A0A8J5ZYR5-F1
#
_entry.id   AF-A0A8J5ZYR5-F1
#
_cell.length_a   1.000
_cell.length_b   1.000
_cell.length_c   1.000
_cell.angle_alpha   90.00
_cell.angle_beta   90.00
_cell.angle_gamma   90.00
#
_symmetry.space_group_name_H-M   'P 1'
#
loop_
_entity.id
_entity.type
_entity.pdbx_description
1 polymer ?
#
loop_
_entity_poly.entity_id
_entity_poly.type
_entity_poly.pdbx_seq_one_letter_code
_entity_poly.pdbx_strand_id
1 'polypeptide(L)'
;EEDVVIEDFEEDSEAEGSGGEDDIRELRAKKLALARKIAEQQRRQEKIQAVLEDQSQMRQMELEIRPLFLVPDTNGFIDHLASLARLLESRKYILVVPLIVINELDGLAKGQETDHRAGGYARVVQEKARKSIEFLERRFESRDSCLRALTSRGNELESIAFRSEDITGQLGNNDDLILSCCLHYCKDKAKDFMPTSKVKSCSLTPTEEPIRLLREVVLLTDDRNLRVKALTRNVPVRDIPAFLTWAQVG
;
A
#
# COMPACT_ATOMS: atom_id res chain seq x y z
N GLU A 1 -18.94 -40.14 -13.75
CA GLU A 1 -19.60 -41.37 -13.26
C GLU A 1 -18.52 -42.21 -12.58
N GLU A 2 -18.38 -42.07 -11.27
CA GLU A 2 -17.66 -43.04 -10.44
C GLU A 2 -18.60 -43.32 -9.27
N ASP A 3 -19.27 -44.46 -9.36
CA ASP A 3 -20.19 -44.97 -8.34
C ASP A 3 -19.38 -45.31 -7.08
N VAL A 4 -19.70 -44.63 -5.98
CA VAL A 4 -19.24 -45.04 -4.65
C VAL A 4 -20.15 -46.20 -4.22
N VAL A 5 -19.69 -47.43 -4.48
CA VAL A 5 -20.32 -48.65 -3.97
C VAL A 5 -20.18 -48.64 -2.44
N ILE A 6 -21.29 -48.40 -1.76
CA ILE A 6 -21.41 -48.58 -0.31
C ILE A 6 -21.70 -50.06 -0.09
N GLU A 7 -20.66 -50.83 0.27
CA GLU A 7 -20.86 -52.19 0.77
C GLU A 7 -21.54 -52.11 2.15
N ASP A 8 -22.83 -52.45 2.20
CA ASP A 8 -23.54 -52.78 3.43
C ASP A 8 -22.90 -54.06 4.01
N PHE A 9 -22.16 -53.90 5.11
CA PHE A 9 -21.70 -55.03 5.92
C PHE A 9 -22.90 -55.52 6.75
N GLU A 10 -23.45 -56.67 6.37
CA GLU A 10 -24.41 -57.42 7.19
C GLU A 10 -23.75 -57.81 8.53
N GLU A 11 -24.34 -57.35 9.64
CA GLU A 11 -23.98 -57.75 11.01
C GLU A 11 -24.45 -59.18 11.23
N ASP A 12 -23.50 -60.10 11.48
CA ASP A 12 -23.82 -61.42 11.99
C ASP A 12 -23.00 -61.75 13.24
N SER A 13 -23.70 -62.35 14.21
CA SER A 13 -23.27 -63.00 15.45
C SER A 13 -22.89 -62.16 16.70
N GLU A 14 -23.69 -62.40 17.74
CA GLU A 14 -23.48 -62.04 19.15
C GLU A 14 -22.25 -62.75 19.77
N ALA A 15 -21.48 -62.05 20.61
CA ALA A 15 -20.93 -62.57 21.88
C ALA A 15 -20.07 -61.53 22.63
N GLU A 16 -20.47 -61.27 23.88
CA GLU A 16 -19.69 -60.89 25.08
C GLU A 16 -18.36 -60.13 24.95
N GLY A 17 -18.36 -58.89 25.44
CA GLY A 17 -17.14 -58.21 25.89
C GLY A 17 -17.26 -56.69 25.93
N SER A 18 -17.57 -56.12 27.10
CA SER A 18 -17.70 -54.67 27.36
C SER A 18 -16.48 -53.82 26.91
N GLY A 19 -15.33 -54.42 26.58
CA GLY A 19 -14.15 -53.71 26.05
C GLY A 19 -14.12 -53.54 24.52
N GLY A 20 -14.76 -54.42 23.74
CA GLY A 20 -14.72 -54.35 22.27
C GLY A 20 -15.63 -53.24 21.69
N GLU A 21 -16.75 -52.96 22.36
CA GLU A 21 -17.68 -51.90 21.95
C GLU A 21 -17.11 -50.50 22.16
N ASP A 22 -16.25 -50.31 23.17
CA ASP A 22 -15.58 -49.04 23.44
C ASP A 22 -14.49 -48.78 22.39
N ASP A 23 -13.71 -49.81 22.03
CA ASP A 23 -12.70 -49.73 20.96
C ASP A 23 -13.33 -49.44 19.59
N ILE A 24 -14.45 -50.10 19.26
CA ILE A 24 -15.20 -49.84 18.02
C ILE A 24 -15.76 -48.41 18.00
N ARG A 25 -16.26 -47.90 19.14
CA ARG A 25 -16.73 -46.52 19.27
C ARG A 25 -15.60 -45.51 19.09
N GLU A 26 -14.43 -45.77 19.67
CA GLU A 26 -13.26 -44.90 19.55
C GLU A 26 -12.75 -44.85 18.09
N LEU A 27 -12.69 -45.99 17.41
CA LEU A 27 -12.31 -46.07 16.01
C LEU A 27 -13.29 -45.33 15.09
N ARG A 28 -14.61 -45.45 15.34
CA ARG A 28 -15.64 -44.68 14.62
C ARG A 28 -15.47 -43.17 14.83
N ALA A 29 -15.18 -42.73 16.06
CA ALA A 29 -14.92 -41.33 16.36
C ALA A 29 -13.65 -40.80 15.66
N LYS A 30 -12.56 -41.58 15.66
CA LYS A 30 -11.33 -41.27 14.94
C LYS A 30 -11.54 -41.18 13.43
N LYS A 31 -12.32 -42.10 12.84
CA LYS A 31 -12.69 -42.07 11.40
C LYS A 31 -13.47 -40.79 11.05
N LEU A 32 -14.45 -40.41 11.87
CA LEU A 32 -15.24 -39.19 11.66
C LEU A 32 -14.39 -37.92 11.77
N ALA A 33 -13.48 -37.86 12.75
CA ALA A 33 -12.57 -36.74 12.94
C ALA A 33 -11.59 -36.59 11.76
N LEU A 34 -11.06 -37.71 11.25
CA LEU A 34 -10.19 -37.71 10.08
C LEU A 34 -10.93 -37.28 8.81
N ALA A 35 -12.15 -37.79 8.60
CA ALA A 35 -13.00 -37.38 7.48
C ALA A 35 -13.29 -35.87 7.50
N ARG A 36 -13.55 -35.29 8.68
CA ARG A 36 -13.71 -33.83 8.83
C ARG A 36 -12.43 -33.06 8.47
N LYS A 37 -11.26 -33.52 8.91
CA LYS A 37 -9.97 -32.89 8.57
C LYS A 37 -9.69 -32.94 7.07
N ILE A 38 -9.96 -34.07 6.42
CA ILE A 38 -9.80 -34.21 4.95
C ILE A 38 -10.74 -33.26 4.21
N ALA A 39 -12.01 -33.20 4.60
CA ALA A 39 -12.99 -32.28 4.00
C ALA A 39 -12.60 -30.81 4.19
N GLU A 40 -12.02 -30.45 5.34
CA GLU A 40 -11.52 -29.10 5.60
C GLU A 40 -10.29 -28.76 4.75
N GLN A 41 -9.36 -29.71 4.58
CA GLN A 41 -8.20 -29.55 3.69
C GLN A 41 -8.63 -29.42 2.22
N GLN A 42 -9.59 -30.24 1.76
CA GLN A 42 -10.14 -30.15 0.40
C GLN A 42 -10.80 -28.79 0.16
N ARG A 43 -11.67 -28.32 1.07
CA ARG A 43 -12.27 -26.98 0.97
C ARG A 43 -11.21 -25.87 0.94
N ARG A 44 -10.11 -26.02 1.69
CA ARG A 44 -9.02 -25.05 1.66
C ARG A 44 -8.29 -25.07 0.31
N GLN A 45 -8.02 -26.25 -0.25
CA GLN A 45 -7.41 -26.39 -1.57
C GLN A 45 -8.30 -25.83 -2.67
N GLU A 46 -9.59 -26.13 -2.66
CA GLU A 46 -10.57 -25.59 -3.61
C GLU A 46 -10.63 -24.06 -3.57
N LYS A 47 -10.62 -23.46 -2.37
CA LYS A 47 -10.57 -22.00 -2.22
C LYS A 47 -9.28 -21.40 -2.78
N ILE A 48 -8.13 -22.04 -2.55
CA ILE A 48 -6.84 -21.58 -3.08
C ILE A 48 -6.84 -21.67 -4.61
N GLN A 49 -7.33 -22.80 -5.15
CA GLN A 49 -7.43 -23.05 -6.58
C GLN A 49 -8.35 -22.03 -7.26
N ALA A 50 -9.52 -21.74 -6.68
CA ALA A 50 -10.45 -20.73 -7.22
C ALA A 50 -9.82 -19.32 -7.25
N VAL A 51 -9.04 -18.95 -6.23
CA VAL A 51 -8.33 -17.65 -6.22
C VAL A 51 -7.23 -17.60 -7.28
N LEU A 52 -6.51 -18.70 -7.50
CA LEU A 52 -5.48 -18.79 -8.54
C LEU A 52 -6.10 -18.72 -9.95
N GLU A 53 -7.23 -19.40 -10.17
CA GLU A 53 -7.97 -19.36 -11.43
C GLU A 53 -8.52 -17.96 -11.72
N ASP A 54 -9.10 -17.29 -10.73
CA ASP A 54 -9.59 -15.91 -10.86
C ASP A 54 -8.44 -14.93 -11.19
N GLN A 55 -7.28 -15.10 -10.56
CA GLN A 55 -6.06 -14.33 -10.90
C GLN A 55 -5.53 -14.63 -12.30
N SER A 56 -5.64 -15.87 -12.78
CA SER A 56 -5.21 -16.25 -14.14
C SER A 56 -6.13 -15.68 -15.23
N GLN A 57 -7.40 -15.42 -14.90
CA GLN A 57 -8.36 -14.80 -15.82
C GLN A 57 -8.32 -13.26 -15.79
N MET A 58 -7.80 -12.66 -14.72
CA MET A 58 -7.48 -11.24 -14.70
C MET A 58 -6.31 -10.93 -15.63
N ARG A 59 -6.56 -10.12 -16.67
CA ARG A 59 -5.47 -9.59 -17.52
C ARG A 59 -4.41 -8.93 -16.65
N GLN A 60 -3.15 -9.28 -16.89
CA GLN A 60 -2.03 -8.69 -16.15
C GLN A 60 -2.02 -7.17 -16.32
N MET A 61 -2.01 -6.45 -15.20
CA MET A 61 -1.86 -5.00 -15.16
C MET A 61 -0.41 -4.67 -14.79
N GLU A 62 0.26 -3.93 -15.64
CA GLU A 62 1.65 -3.50 -15.46
C GLU A 62 1.69 -2.00 -15.17
N LEU A 63 2.60 -1.58 -14.29
CA LEU A 63 2.85 -0.16 -14.03
C LEU A 63 4.06 0.31 -14.83
N GLU A 64 3.84 1.28 -15.72
CA GLU A 64 4.92 2.03 -16.34
C GLU A 64 5.27 3.22 -15.44
N ILE A 65 6.38 3.11 -14.71
CA ILE A 65 6.75 4.10 -13.69
C ILE A 65 7.75 5.11 -14.27
N ARG A 66 7.36 6.39 -14.35
CA ARG A 66 8.18 7.50 -14.82
C ARG A 66 8.18 8.63 -13.78
N PRO A 67 9.01 8.56 -12.73
CA PRO A 67 8.93 9.46 -11.59
C PRO A 67 9.09 10.94 -11.99
N LEU A 68 8.09 11.74 -11.68
CA LEU A 68 8.08 13.20 -11.82
C LEU A 68 7.65 13.85 -10.50
N PHE A 69 6.58 13.35 -9.88
CA PHE A 69 6.06 13.81 -8.61
C PHE A 69 6.57 12.92 -7.47
N LEU A 70 7.18 13.52 -6.46
CA LEU A 70 7.67 12.82 -5.28
C LEU A 70 6.87 13.27 -4.06
N VAL A 71 6.24 12.33 -3.38
CA VAL A 71 5.41 12.61 -2.19
C VAL A 71 6.12 12.04 -0.97
N PRO A 72 6.77 12.87 -0.14
CA PRO A 72 7.35 12.42 1.13
C PRO A 72 6.29 12.36 2.25
N ASP A 73 6.49 11.47 3.21
CA ASP A 73 5.79 11.50 4.50
C ASP A 73 6.57 12.36 5.53
N THR A 74 6.03 12.47 6.75
CA THR A 74 6.63 13.23 7.85
C THR A 74 8.01 12.67 8.24
N ASN A 75 8.14 11.34 8.31
CA ASN A 75 9.41 10.69 8.66
C ASN A 75 10.50 10.98 7.62
N GLY A 76 10.14 11.11 6.34
CA GLY A 76 11.04 11.52 5.28
C GLY A 76 11.73 12.85 5.56
N PHE A 77 11.02 13.83 6.12
CA PHE A 77 11.61 15.09 6.55
C PHE A 77 12.45 14.93 7.82
N ILE A 78 11.96 14.18 8.81
CA ILE A 78 12.66 14.00 10.08
C ILE A 78 14.00 13.27 9.88
N ASP A 79 14.05 12.25 9.03
CA ASP A 79 15.22 11.38 8.88
C ASP A 79 16.07 11.70 7.66
N HIS A 80 15.49 12.25 6.59
CA HIS A 80 16.15 12.38 5.30
C HIS A 80 16.04 13.79 4.67
N LEU A 81 15.91 14.86 5.48
CA LEU A 81 15.81 16.24 4.99
C LEU A 81 16.88 16.62 3.96
N ALA A 82 18.14 16.22 4.21
CA ALA A 82 19.25 16.50 3.30
C ALA A 82 19.06 15.82 1.93
N SER A 83 18.58 14.57 1.91
CA SER A 83 18.29 13.84 0.69
C SER A 83 17.12 14.46 -0.08
N LEU A 84 16.07 14.91 0.62
CA LEU A 84 14.95 15.63 0.00
C LEU A 84 15.39 16.97 -0.60
N ALA A 85 16.27 17.71 0.09
CA ALA A 85 16.84 18.95 -0.44
C ALA A 85 17.62 18.70 -1.73
N ARG A 86 18.43 17.65 -1.79
CA ARG A 86 19.17 17.26 -3.01
C ARG A 86 18.25 16.86 -4.17
N LEU A 87 17.19 16.12 -3.89
CA LEU A 87 16.19 15.76 -4.89
C LEU A 87 15.54 17.02 -5.48
N LEU A 88 15.19 17.99 -4.63
CA LEU A 88 14.62 19.28 -5.05
C LEU A 88 15.63 20.11 -5.87
N GLU A 89 16.88 20.14 -5.45
CA GLU A 89 17.98 20.86 -6.13
C GLU A 89 18.33 20.28 -7.49
N SER A 90 18.09 18.98 -7.70
CA SER A 90 18.33 18.32 -8.99
C SER A 90 17.47 18.86 -10.15
N ARG A 91 16.35 19.54 -9.84
CA ARG A 91 15.35 20.05 -10.79
C ARG A 91 14.70 18.98 -11.70
N LYS A 92 14.95 17.70 -11.45
CA LYS A 92 14.39 16.57 -12.23
C LYS A 92 12.97 16.22 -11.78
N TYR A 93 12.63 16.56 -10.54
CA TYR A 93 11.40 16.14 -9.88
C TYR A 93 10.66 17.33 -9.27
N ILE A 94 9.36 17.14 -9.03
CA ILE A 94 8.51 18.04 -8.29
C ILE A 94 8.22 17.38 -6.94
N LEU A 95 8.73 17.96 -5.87
CA LEU A 95 8.42 17.52 -4.52
C LEU A 95 7.04 18.07 -4.13
N VAL A 96 6.08 17.18 -3.93
CA VAL A 96 4.71 17.54 -3.54
C VAL A 96 4.49 17.11 -2.09
N VAL A 97 4.38 18.09 -1.20
CA VAL A 97 4.23 17.86 0.23
C VAL A 97 2.74 17.89 0.61
N PRO A 98 2.15 16.78 1.07
CA PRO A 98 0.77 16.80 1.59
C PRO A 98 0.67 17.81 2.73
N LEU A 99 -0.37 18.65 2.78
CA LEU A 99 -0.48 19.67 3.83
C LEU A 99 -0.55 19.04 5.23
N ILE A 100 -1.13 17.84 5.34
CA ILE A 100 -1.14 17.07 6.59
C ILE A 100 0.28 16.81 7.13
N VAL A 101 1.27 16.57 6.27
CA VAL A 101 2.67 16.38 6.65
C VAL A 101 3.26 17.68 7.20
N ILE A 102 2.94 18.82 6.57
CA ILE A 102 3.39 20.13 7.08
C ILE A 102 2.77 20.42 8.45
N ASN A 103 1.49 20.11 8.64
CA ASN A 103 0.79 20.30 9.91
C ASN A 103 1.36 19.40 11.03
N GLU A 104 1.71 18.15 10.71
CA GLU A 104 2.40 17.25 11.65
C GLU A 104 3.77 17.80 12.05
N LEU A 105 4.55 18.28 11.07
CA LEU A 105 5.86 18.90 11.32
C LEU A 105 5.74 20.16 12.20
N ASP A 106 4.74 21.01 11.97
CA ASP A 106 4.47 22.17 12.84
C ASP A 106 4.13 21.73 14.27
N GLY A 107 3.31 20.69 14.43
CA GLY A 107 2.98 20.11 15.74
C GLY A 107 4.23 19.58 16.46
N LEU A 108 5.08 18.85 15.75
CA LEU A 108 6.35 18.34 16.27
C LEU A 108 7.32 19.46 16.63
N ALA A 109 7.39 20.53 15.82
CA ALA A 109 8.28 21.66 16.05
C ALA A 109 7.87 22.50 17.27
N LYS A 110 6.55 22.66 17.51
CA LYS A 110 6.03 23.33 18.72
C LYS A 110 6.31 22.53 19.98
N GLY A 111 6.27 21.20 19.89
CA GLY A 111 6.38 20.30 21.04
C GLY A 111 5.14 20.36 21.95
N GLN A 112 5.06 19.47 22.94
CA GLN A 112 4.03 19.58 23.98
C GLN A 112 4.52 20.45 25.13
N GLU A 113 3.82 21.56 25.42
CA GLU A 113 4.18 22.50 26.49
C GLU A 113 4.22 21.84 27.89
N THR A 114 3.59 20.68 28.07
CA THR A 114 3.47 20.00 29.37
C THR A 114 4.66 19.10 29.72
N ASP A 115 5.58 18.83 28.79
CA ASP A 115 6.68 17.88 29.00
C ASP A 115 8.02 18.59 29.21
N HIS A 116 8.18 19.22 30.38
CA HIS A 116 9.51 19.51 30.94
C HIS A 116 10.34 18.23 31.21
N ARG A 117 9.77 17.04 30.94
CA ARG A 117 10.42 15.72 30.96
C ARG A 117 10.58 15.10 29.57
N ALA A 118 10.36 15.85 28.48
CA ALA A 118 10.57 15.34 27.13
C ALA A 118 11.99 14.77 27.03
N GLY A 119 12.08 13.44 26.90
CA GLY A 119 13.36 12.74 26.84
C GLY A 119 14.23 13.25 25.69
N GLY A 120 15.55 13.02 25.76
CA GLY A 120 16.50 13.55 24.76
C GLY A 120 16.10 13.30 23.30
N TYR A 121 15.44 12.18 23.01
CA TYR A 121 14.93 11.85 21.68
C TYR A 121 13.84 12.82 21.19
N ALA A 122 12.87 13.18 22.02
CA ALA A 122 11.78 14.09 21.63
C ALA A 122 12.32 15.47 21.24
N ARG A 123 13.34 15.96 21.94
CA ARG A 123 14.02 17.24 21.62
C ARG A 123 14.77 17.17 20.28
N VAL A 124 15.37 16.02 19.96
CA VAL A 124 16.04 15.79 18.66
C VAL A 124 15.02 15.82 17.52
N VAL A 125 13.87 15.15 17.69
CA VAL A 125 12.79 15.16 16.70
C VAL A 125 12.21 16.57 16.52
N GLN A 126 11.98 17.30 17.61
CA GLN A 126 11.51 18.69 17.57
C GLN A 126 12.45 19.59 16.76
N GLU A 127 13.76 19.51 16.98
CA GLU A 127 14.74 20.32 16.24
C GLU A 127 14.81 19.92 14.76
N LYS A 128 14.70 18.62 14.44
CA LYS A 128 14.59 18.14 13.05
C LYS A 128 13.32 18.65 12.37
N ALA A 129 12.19 18.66 13.08
CA ALA A 129 10.93 19.21 12.57
C ALA A 129 11.05 20.72 12.31
N ARG A 130 11.64 21.48 13.24
CA ARG A 130 11.91 22.92 13.09
C ARG A 130 12.75 23.21 11.84
N LYS A 131 13.83 22.46 11.63
CA LYS A 131 14.67 22.58 10.42
C LYS A 131 13.91 22.24 9.13
N SER A 132 12.99 21.29 9.19
CA SER A 132 12.16 20.90 8.05
C SER A 132 11.16 21.98 7.67
N ILE A 133 10.47 22.58 8.65
CA ILE A 133 9.59 23.73 8.43
C ILE A 133 10.37 24.92 7.87
N GLU A 134 11.52 25.25 8.47
CA GLU A 134 12.39 26.34 8.00
C GLU A 134 12.88 26.11 6.56
N PHE A 135 13.20 24.86 6.18
CA PHE A 135 13.51 24.50 4.81
C PHE A 135 12.32 24.74 3.86
N LEU A 136 11.13 24.25 4.22
CA LEU A 136 9.93 24.38 3.40
C LEU A 136 9.56 25.86 3.22
N GLU A 137 9.47 26.62 4.31
CA GLU A 137 9.10 28.04 4.30
C GLU A 137 10.02 28.85 3.38
N ARG A 138 11.34 28.70 3.51
CA ARG A 138 12.31 29.38 2.63
C ARG A 138 12.10 29.04 1.16
N ARG A 139 11.83 27.77 0.83
CA ARG A 139 11.63 27.32 -0.56
C ARG A 139 10.32 27.85 -1.14
N PHE A 140 9.23 27.83 -0.38
CA PHE A 140 7.96 28.44 -0.80
C PHE A 140 8.06 29.96 -0.94
N GLU A 141 8.74 30.66 -0.02
CA GLU A 141 8.99 32.10 -0.12
C GLU A 141 9.80 32.46 -1.38
N SER A 142 10.78 31.62 -1.73
CA SER A 142 11.56 31.76 -2.97
C SER A 142 10.79 31.38 -4.25
N ARG A 143 9.54 30.91 -4.12
CA ARG A 143 8.69 30.40 -5.21
C ARG A 143 9.38 29.30 -6.03
N ASP A 144 9.94 28.31 -5.34
CA ASP A 144 10.60 27.19 -6.00
C ASP A 144 9.62 26.41 -6.88
N SER A 145 9.82 26.43 -8.21
CA SER A 145 8.92 25.78 -9.18
C SER A 145 8.84 24.25 -9.06
N CYS A 146 9.76 23.62 -8.33
CA CYS A 146 9.81 22.18 -8.10
C CYS A 146 9.28 21.79 -6.72
N LEU A 147 8.74 22.73 -5.94
CA LEU A 147 8.11 22.45 -4.65
C LEU A 147 6.63 22.86 -4.70
N ARG A 148 5.75 21.96 -4.25
CA ARG A 148 4.31 22.21 -4.12
C ARG A 148 3.82 21.69 -2.79
N ALA A 149 2.79 22.31 -2.24
CA ALA A 149 1.98 21.69 -1.18
C ALA A 149 0.62 21.29 -1.77
N LEU A 150 0.06 20.18 -1.31
CA LEU A 150 -1.26 19.73 -1.75
C LEU A 150 -2.19 19.62 -0.57
N THR A 151 -3.32 20.31 -0.67
CA THR A 151 -4.37 20.21 0.34
C THR A 151 -5.04 18.85 0.31
N SER A 152 -5.69 18.48 1.40
CA SER A 152 -6.51 17.27 1.48
C SER A 152 -7.69 17.23 0.48
N ARG A 153 -8.06 18.39 -0.09
CA ARG A 153 -9.08 18.53 -1.15
C ARG A 153 -8.49 18.54 -2.57
N GLY A 154 -7.17 18.40 -2.72
CA GLY A 154 -6.48 18.36 -4.01
C GLY A 154 -6.18 19.73 -4.63
N ASN A 155 -6.21 20.81 -3.84
CA ASN A 155 -5.72 22.12 -4.29
C ASN A 155 -4.20 22.20 -4.12
N GLU A 156 -3.48 22.54 -5.19
CA GLU A 156 -2.05 22.85 -5.13
C GLU A 156 -1.85 24.26 -4.55
N LEU A 157 -0.91 24.39 -3.63
CA LEU A 157 -0.53 25.64 -2.99
C LEU A 157 0.89 26.02 -3.39
N GLU A 158 1.04 27.27 -3.84
CA GLU A 158 2.34 27.90 -4.12
C GLU A 158 2.92 28.64 -2.90
N SER A 159 2.15 28.72 -1.80
CA SER A 159 2.56 29.32 -0.54
C SER A 159 1.93 28.59 0.64
N ILE A 160 2.69 28.49 1.73
CA ILE A 160 2.27 27.86 2.99
C ILE A 160 2.25 28.84 4.16
N ALA A 161 2.33 30.15 3.91
CA ALA A 161 2.36 31.17 4.95
C ALA A 161 1.09 31.15 5.83
N PHE A 162 -0.06 30.76 5.26
CA PHE A 162 -1.32 30.58 5.95
C PHE A 162 -1.88 29.20 5.61
N ARG A 163 -1.56 28.21 6.44
CA ARG A 163 -1.75 26.76 6.16
C ARG A 163 -2.78 26.07 7.04
N SER A 164 -3.82 26.79 7.47
CA SER A 164 -4.93 26.20 8.22
C SER A 164 -5.90 25.49 7.27
N GLU A 165 -6.11 24.18 7.48
CA GLU A 165 -7.15 23.42 6.80
C GLU A 165 -8.25 23.00 7.76
N ASP A 166 -9.50 23.19 7.34
CA ASP A 166 -10.65 22.60 8.02
C ASP A 166 -10.76 21.13 7.61
N ILE A 167 -10.24 20.27 8.48
CA ILE A 167 -10.31 18.80 8.38
C ILE A 167 -11.62 18.24 8.95
N THR A 168 -12.55 19.09 9.44
CA THR A 168 -13.83 18.61 9.96
C THR A 168 -14.62 17.91 8.85
N GLY A 169 -14.95 16.64 9.07
CA GLY A 169 -15.66 15.80 8.10
C GLY A 169 -14.78 14.96 7.17
N GLN A 170 -13.44 15.04 7.25
CA GLN A 170 -12.59 14.08 6.54
C GLN A 170 -12.56 12.73 7.23
N LEU A 171 -13.00 11.69 6.51
CA LEU A 171 -12.83 10.30 6.92
C LEU A 171 -11.44 9.81 6.50
N GLY A 172 -10.70 9.25 7.44
CA GLY A 172 -9.40 8.62 7.19
C GLY A 172 -8.36 8.99 8.23
N ASN A 173 -7.29 8.21 8.29
CA ASN A 173 -6.09 8.59 9.04
C ASN A 173 -5.16 9.43 8.15
N ASN A 174 -4.06 9.93 8.73
CA ASN A 174 -3.11 10.77 8.00
C ASN A 174 -2.46 10.04 6.82
N ASP A 175 -2.27 8.71 6.90
CA ASP A 175 -1.81 7.91 5.75
C ASP A 175 -2.79 7.99 4.58
N ASP A 176 -4.10 7.97 4.85
CA ASP A 176 -5.12 8.04 3.80
C ASP A 176 -5.09 9.41 3.10
N LEU A 177 -4.73 10.49 3.80
CA LEU A 177 -4.51 11.82 3.24
C LEU A 177 -3.19 11.91 2.44
N ILE A 178 -2.13 11.23 2.87
CA ILE A 178 -0.89 11.12 2.08
C ILE A 178 -1.14 10.31 0.80
N LEU A 179 -1.93 9.23 0.89
CA LEU A 179 -2.31 8.43 -0.26
C LEU A 179 -3.24 9.17 -1.21
N SER A 180 -4.19 9.96 -0.71
CA SER A 180 -5.04 10.80 -1.56
C SER A 180 -4.22 11.84 -2.32
N CYS A 181 -3.15 12.38 -1.70
CA CYS A 181 -2.18 13.22 -2.38
C CYS A 181 -1.46 12.47 -3.51
N CYS A 182 -1.02 11.23 -3.28
CA CYS A 182 -0.43 10.42 -4.35
C CYS A 182 -1.43 10.17 -5.49
N LEU A 183 -2.66 9.77 -5.15
CA LEU A 183 -3.71 9.44 -6.10
C LEU A 183 -4.17 10.63 -6.94
N HIS A 184 -4.04 11.87 -6.43
CA HIS A 184 -4.29 13.08 -7.20
C HIS A 184 -3.49 13.13 -8.51
N TYR A 185 -2.28 12.54 -8.52
CA TYR A 185 -1.41 12.48 -9.70
C TYR A 185 -1.57 11.21 -10.53
N CYS A 186 -2.43 10.27 -10.11
CA CYS A 186 -2.81 9.11 -10.91
C CYS A 186 -3.94 9.50 -11.87
N LYS A 187 -3.58 10.06 -13.03
CA LYS A 187 -4.55 10.57 -14.03
C LYS A 187 -5.06 9.48 -14.97
N ASP A 188 -5.61 8.41 -14.40
CA ASP A 188 -6.13 7.28 -15.17
C ASP A 188 -7.40 7.67 -15.95
N LYS A 189 -7.41 7.42 -17.26
CA LYS A 189 -8.61 7.58 -18.11
C LYS A 189 -9.12 6.21 -18.51
N ALA A 190 -10.43 6.09 -18.76
CA ALA A 190 -11.05 4.82 -19.18
C ALA A 190 -10.37 4.18 -20.41
N LYS A 191 -9.85 5.01 -21.33
CA LYS A 191 -9.09 4.57 -22.49
C LYS A 191 -7.74 3.91 -22.17
N ASP A 192 -7.15 4.21 -21.02
CA ASP A 192 -5.85 3.68 -20.59
C ASP A 192 -5.99 2.25 -20.05
N PHE A 193 -7.22 1.84 -19.70
CA PHE A 193 -7.59 0.45 -19.38
C PHE A 193 -8.00 -0.36 -20.61
N MET A 194 -8.00 0.26 -21.80
CA MET A 194 -8.27 -0.45 -23.05
C MET A 194 -6.94 -0.80 -23.74
N PRO A 195 -6.80 -2.03 -24.28
CA PRO A 195 -5.61 -2.39 -25.05
C PRO A 195 -5.44 -1.45 -26.24
N THR A 196 -4.20 -1.01 -26.46
CA THR A 196 -3.84 -0.02 -27.49
C THR A 196 -4.05 -0.52 -28.92
N SER A 197 -4.31 -1.81 -29.11
CA SER A 197 -4.48 -2.43 -30.41
C SER A 197 -5.91 -2.32 -30.94
N LYS A 198 -6.18 -1.24 -31.69
CA LYS A 198 -7.02 -1.35 -32.90
C LYS A 198 -6.17 -1.96 -34.03
N VAL A 199 -5.70 -3.20 -33.87
CA VAL A 199 -5.02 -3.91 -34.96
C VAL A 199 -6.07 -4.70 -35.73
N LYS A 200 -6.30 -4.24 -36.96
CA LYS A 200 -7.01 -4.98 -38.00
C LYS A 200 -6.28 -6.30 -38.28
N SER A 201 -7.05 -7.33 -38.61
CA SER A 201 -6.69 -8.61 -39.23
C SER A 201 -6.53 -9.82 -38.29
N CYS A 202 -7.42 -10.79 -38.55
CA CYS A 202 -7.20 -12.23 -38.53
C CYS A 202 -6.08 -12.75 -37.63
N SER A 203 -6.34 -12.85 -36.33
CA SER A 203 -5.61 -13.72 -35.42
C SER A 203 -6.62 -14.33 -34.46
N LEU A 204 -6.71 -15.67 -34.45
CA LEU A 204 -7.60 -16.45 -33.58
C LEU A 204 -7.08 -16.58 -32.14
N THR A 205 -6.01 -15.87 -31.78
CA THR A 205 -5.48 -15.85 -30.41
C THR A 205 -5.76 -14.50 -29.75
N PRO A 206 -6.43 -14.43 -28.59
CA PRO A 206 -6.50 -13.22 -27.80
C PRO A 206 -5.07 -12.76 -27.52
N THR A 207 -4.71 -11.57 -27.99
CA THR A 207 -3.43 -10.98 -27.61
C THR A 207 -3.52 -10.61 -26.14
N GLU A 208 -2.88 -11.41 -25.29
CA GLU A 208 -2.68 -11.21 -23.84
C GLU A 208 -1.74 -10.02 -23.56
N GLU A 209 -1.92 -8.89 -24.26
CA GLU A 209 -1.13 -7.71 -23.96
C GLU A 209 -1.58 -7.15 -22.60
N PRO A 210 -0.65 -6.93 -21.65
CA PRO A 210 -0.98 -6.42 -20.34
C PRO A 210 -1.48 -4.97 -20.43
N ILE A 211 -2.39 -4.62 -19.53
CA ILE A 211 -2.86 -3.23 -19.40
C ILE A 211 -1.76 -2.44 -18.72
N ARG A 212 -1.23 -1.40 -19.38
CA ARG A 212 -0.15 -0.56 -18.86
C ARG A 212 -0.67 0.75 -18.31
N LEU A 213 -0.53 0.94 -17.00
CA LEU A 213 -0.88 2.20 -16.35
C LEU A 213 0.37 3.04 -16.13
N LEU A 214 0.36 4.26 -16.69
CA LEU A 214 1.41 5.24 -16.45
C LEU A 214 1.31 5.75 -15.01
N ARG A 215 2.44 5.75 -14.30
CA ARG A 215 2.57 6.32 -12.96
C ARG A 215 3.72 7.31 -12.95
N GLU A 216 3.38 8.59 -12.84
CA GLU A 216 4.34 9.68 -12.73
C GLU A 216 4.62 10.09 -11.28
N VAL A 217 3.93 9.47 -10.32
CA VAL A 217 4.06 9.74 -8.88
C VAL A 217 4.79 8.58 -8.19
N VAL A 218 5.65 8.94 -7.23
CA VAL A 218 6.28 7.99 -6.31
C VAL A 218 6.12 8.48 -4.88
N LEU A 219 5.60 7.62 -4.02
CA LEU A 219 5.58 7.83 -2.58
C LEU A 219 6.96 7.50 -1.99
N LEU A 220 7.52 8.43 -1.22
CA LEU A 220 8.79 8.29 -0.53
C LEU A 220 8.53 8.03 0.96
N THR A 221 8.68 6.77 1.38
CA THR A 221 8.43 6.36 2.77
C THR A 221 9.20 5.11 3.15
N ASP A 222 9.63 5.05 4.41
CA ASP A 222 10.18 3.85 5.06
C ASP A 222 9.09 3.04 5.80
N ASP A 223 7.88 3.60 5.96
CA ASP A 223 6.79 2.97 6.71
C ASP A 223 6.20 1.77 5.95
N ARG A 224 6.14 0.63 6.64
CA ARG A 224 5.68 -0.64 6.06
C ARG A 224 4.17 -0.63 5.77
N ASN A 225 3.38 -0.05 6.66
CA ASN A 225 1.93 -0.02 6.53
C ASN A 225 1.51 0.92 5.39
N LEU A 226 2.09 2.11 5.35
CA LEU A 226 1.86 3.08 4.27
C LEU A 226 2.33 2.51 2.93
N ARG A 227 3.50 1.85 2.89
CA ARG A 227 3.96 1.14 1.69
C ARG A 227 2.96 0.09 1.21
N VAL A 228 2.45 -0.75 2.09
CA VAL A 228 1.43 -1.75 1.73
C VAL A 228 0.16 -1.07 1.20
N LYS A 229 -0.33 -0.02 1.88
CA LYS A 229 -1.53 0.73 1.45
C LYS A 229 -1.36 1.40 0.08
N ALA A 230 -0.15 1.85 -0.25
CA ALA A 230 0.17 2.44 -1.55
C ALA A 230 0.23 1.37 -2.66
N LEU A 231 0.89 0.23 -2.40
CA LEU A 231 0.98 -0.87 -3.36
C LEU A 231 -0.40 -1.45 -3.72
N THR A 232 -1.31 -1.58 -2.75
CA THR A 232 -2.70 -2.03 -3.03
C THR A 232 -3.51 -1.04 -3.86
N ARG A 233 -3.03 0.21 -4.01
CA ARG A 233 -3.64 1.28 -4.81
C ARG A 233 -2.84 1.59 -6.08
N ASN A 234 -1.89 0.72 -6.46
CA ASN A 234 -1.03 0.90 -7.63
C ASN A 234 -0.22 2.22 -7.60
N VAL A 235 0.15 2.68 -6.41
CA VAL A 235 1.06 3.82 -6.21
C VAL A 235 2.47 3.27 -6.03
N PRO A 236 3.44 3.65 -6.89
CA PRO A 236 4.84 3.29 -6.71
C PRO A 236 5.41 3.82 -5.39
N VAL A 237 6.20 3.01 -4.70
CA VAL A 237 6.83 3.37 -3.43
C VAL A 237 8.33 3.07 -3.44
N ARG A 238 9.12 3.95 -2.85
CA ARG A 238 10.54 3.73 -2.55
C ARG A 238 10.91 4.39 -1.21
N ASP A 239 11.91 3.83 -0.54
CA ASP A 239 12.60 4.57 0.51
C ASP A 239 13.46 5.69 -0.12
N ILE A 240 13.71 6.75 0.66
CA ILE A 240 14.43 7.93 0.16
C ILE A 240 15.88 7.58 -0.25
N PRO A 241 16.68 6.82 0.54
CA PRO A 241 18.03 6.44 0.14
C PRO A 241 18.08 5.65 -1.17
N ALA A 242 17.20 4.67 -1.37
CA ALA A 242 17.12 3.91 -2.62
C ALA A 242 16.70 4.79 -3.79
N PHE A 243 15.72 5.68 -3.60
CA PHE A 243 15.31 6.60 -4.65
C PHE A 243 16.44 7.56 -5.05
N LEU A 244 17.18 8.10 -4.08
CA LEU A 244 18.31 8.99 -4.31
C LEU A 244 19.41 8.30 -5.14
N THR A 245 19.70 7.04 -4.82
CA THR A 245 20.66 6.20 -5.56
C THR A 245 20.18 5.96 -6.99
N TRP A 246 18.90 5.61 -7.16
CA TRP A 246 18.30 5.41 -8.48
C TRP A 246 18.30 6.69 -9.33
N ALA A 247 18.05 7.84 -8.71
CA ALA A 247 18.01 9.15 -9.38
C ALA A 247 19.40 9.66 -9.82
N GLN A 248 20.48 9.02 -9.35
CA GLN A 248 21.87 9.41 -9.63
C GLN A 248 22.15 10.87 -9.28
N VAL A 249 21.62 11.32 -8.14
CA VAL A 249 21.84 12.68 -7.60
C VAL A 249 22.73 12.64 -6.36
N GLY A 250 23.58 11.60 -6.28
CA GLY A 250 24.46 11.17 -5.18
C GLY A 250 25.82 11.85 -5.12
#